data_AF-A0A520KT59-F1
#
_entry.id   AF-A0A520KT59-F1
#
_cell.length_a   1.000
_cell.length_b   1.000
_cell.length_c   1.000
_cell.angle_alpha   90.00
_cell.angle_beta   90.00
_cell.angle_gamma   90.00
#
_symmetry.space_group_name_H-M   'P 1'
#
loop_
_entity.id
_entity.type
_entity.pdbx_description
1 polymer ?
#
loop_
_entity_poly.entity_id
_entity_poly.type
_entity_poly.pdbx_seq_one_letter_code
_entity_poly.pdbx_strand_id
1 'polypeptide(L)'
;MEVISELRSRLASNGKLKRNFERLKKRIDQFKSEMEEIKSDKSRLLIELEEERRLNMELKKKWDDFGEERALKNVKELKREVKLLTDEIDVLNEELIEKTANKPIFCYKECIEDVDDNLSLEGKNIALIGGVESLIPFYRETVKSFYGVFYHHFGRCSVYKKEIEELVGKADVLFCSVDMNSHNACRYAKKVCKSKNKPYCFFKSSGLTTFRKKLIDFAIYQDSRSKERYEDRICGIADL
;
A
#
# COMPACT_ATOMS: atom_id res chain seq x y z
N MET A 1 65.45 69.37 -5.40
CA MET A 1 64.34 68.88 -4.56
C MET A 1 63.66 67.65 -5.17
N GLU A 2 63.41 67.63 -6.49
CA GLU A 2 62.67 66.59 -7.22
C GLU A 2 63.30 65.18 -7.18
N VAL A 3 64.62 65.08 -7.37
CA VAL A 3 65.36 63.80 -7.32
C VAL A 3 65.26 63.12 -5.95
N ILE A 4 65.27 63.90 -4.86
CA ILE A 4 65.19 63.37 -3.49
C ILE A 4 63.77 62.86 -3.18
N SER A 5 62.73 63.56 -3.64
CA SER A 5 61.34 63.08 -3.50
C SER A 5 61.10 61.78 -4.27
N GLU A 6 61.67 61.65 -5.46
CA GLU A 6 61.52 60.43 -6.26
C GLU A 6 62.26 59.24 -5.65
N LEU A 7 63.48 59.45 -5.13
CA LEU A 7 64.22 58.41 -4.39
C LEU A 7 63.44 57.92 -3.16
N ARG A 8 62.84 58.84 -2.39
CA ARG A 8 61.98 58.48 -1.24
C ARG A 8 60.75 57.68 -1.65
N SER A 9 60.10 58.05 -2.76
CA SER A 9 58.95 57.32 -3.31
C SER A 9 59.31 55.92 -3.77
N ARG A 10 60.46 55.75 -4.46
CA ARG A 10 60.96 54.44 -4.87
C ARG A 10 61.36 53.56 -3.68
N LEU A 11 61.98 54.14 -2.65
CA LEU A 11 62.33 53.42 -1.42
C LEU A 11 61.07 52.89 -0.70
N ALA A 12 60.03 53.73 -0.60
CA ALA A 12 58.75 53.34 -0.03
C ALA A 12 58.05 52.25 -0.86
N SER A 13 58.14 52.35 -2.19
CA SER A 13 57.57 51.35 -3.12
C SER A 13 58.30 50.01 -3.02
N ASN A 14 59.63 50.00 -2.95
CA ASN A 14 60.42 48.79 -2.71
C ASN A 14 60.12 48.16 -1.35
N GLY A 15 59.94 48.97 -0.30
CA GLY A 15 59.52 48.49 1.01
C GLY A 15 58.11 47.87 1.02
N LYS A 16 57.17 48.39 0.22
CA LYS A 16 55.86 47.77 0.00
C LYS A 16 55.99 46.45 -0.79
N LEU A 17 56.79 46.44 -1.85
CA LEU A 17 57.01 45.26 -2.68
C LEU A 17 57.64 44.11 -1.90
N LYS A 18 58.64 44.40 -1.05
CA LYS A 18 59.28 43.40 -0.18
C LYS A 18 58.28 42.77 0.80
N ARG A 19 57.43 43.58 1.44
CA ARG A 19 56.36 43.08 2.32
C ARG A 19 55.34 42.23 1.58
N ASN A 20 54.98 42.61 0.35
CA ASN A 20 54.08 41.81 -0.49
C ASN A 20 54.71 40.47 -0.89
N PHE A 21 56.00 40.46 -1.25
CA PHE A 21 56.74 39.25 -1.57
C PHE A 21 56.79 38.29 -0.38
N GLU A 22 57.09 38.79 0.82
CA GLU A 22 57.10 37.98 2.05
C GLU A 22 55.71 37.41 2.38
N ARG A 23 54.64 38.20 2.21
CA ARG A 23 53.26 37.72 2.38
C ARG A 23 52.90 36.65 1.36
N LEU A 24 53.27 36.84 0.10
CA LEU A 24 52.97 35.88 -0.96
C LEU A 24 53.74 34.57 -0.75
N LYS A 25 55.01 34.67 -0.32
CA LYS A 25 55.83 33.51 0.06
C LYS A 25 55.18 32.70 1.18
N LYS A 26 54.72 33.36 2.25
CA LYS A 26 53.99 32.69 3.34
C LYS A 26 52.71 31.99 2.85
N ARG A 27 51.95 32.62 1.95
CA ARG A 27 50.75 31.98 1.35
C ARG A 27 51.09 30.77 0.49
N ILE A 28 52.18 30.83 -0.28
CA ILE A 28 52.65 29.69 -1.07
C ILE A 28 53.03 28.52 -0.16
N ASP A 29 53.76 28.79 0.93
CA ASP A 29 54.17 27.73 1.87
C ASP A 29 52.96 27.15 2.61
N GLN A 30 51.98 27.98 2.98
CA GLN A 30 50.71 27.54 3.55
C GLN A 30 49.94 26.64 2.57
N PHE A 31 49.74 27.07 1.32
CA PHE A 31 49.02 26.26 0.33
C PHE A 31 49.73 24.95 0.00
N LYS A 32 51.07 24.92 0.07
CA LYS A 32 51.83 23.66 -0.07
C LYS A 32 51.53 22.69 1.06
N SER A 33 51.46 23.18 2.31
CA SER A 33 51.09 22.35 3.47
C SER A 33 49.67 21.80 3.33
N GLU A 34 48.70 22.68 3.02
CA GLU A 34 47.30 22.30 2.82
C GLU A 34 47.15 21.26 1.68
N MET A 35 47.94 21.40 0.61
CA MET A 35 47.89 20.44 -0.50
C MET A 35 48.41 19.05 -0.12
N GLU A 36 49.44 18.96 0.72
CA GLU A 36 49.96 17.66 1.16
C GLU A 36 48.98 16.98 2.13
N GLU A 37 48.31 17.75 2.99
CA GLU A 37 47.22 17.24 3.85
C GLU A 37 46.06 16.69 3.02
N ILE A 38 45.58 17.47 2.05
CA ILE A 38 44.48 17.06 1.14
C ILE A 38 44.86 15.79 0.36
N LYS A 39 46.12 15.68 -0.06
CA LYS A 39 46.62 14.50 -0.79
C LYS A 39 46.68 13.26 0.10
N SER A 40 47.07 13.43 1.37
CA SER A 40 47.05 12.36 2.38
C SER A 40 45.61 11.89 2.65
N ASP A 41 44.69 12.84 2.89
CA ASP A 41 43.28 12.55 3.14
C ASP A 41 42.62 11.87 1.93
N LYS A 42 42.91 12.32 0.71
CA LYS A 42 42.45 11.68 -0.52
C LYS A 42 42.90 10.22 -0.59
N SER A 43 44.15 9.94 -0.22
CA SER A 43 44.69 8.57 -0.24
C SER A 43 43.99 7.69 0.79
N ARG A 44 43.70 8.22 1.99
CA ARG A 44 42.94 7.52 3.03
C ARG A 44 41.50 7.21 2.58
N LEU A 45 40.78 8.21 2.07
CA LEU A 45 39.41 8.05 1.60
C LEU A 45 39.27 7.06 0.44
N LEU A 46 40.28 6.95 -0.42
CA LEU A 46 40.28 5.97 -1.50
C LEU A 46 40.35 4.53 -0.98
N ILE A 47 41.11 4.29 0.10
CA ILE A 47 41.20 2.97 0.73
C ILE A 47 39.85 2.62 1.38
N GLU A 48 39.29 3.54 2.17
CA GLU A 48 37.98 3.35 2.82
C GLU A 48 36.87 3.09 1.79
N LEU A 49 36.86 3.82 0.66
CA LEU A 49 35.89 3.62 -0.40
C LEU A 49 35.98 2.23 -1.05
N GLU A 50 37.20 1.73 -1.23
CA GLU A 50 37.42 0.39 -1.80
C GLU A 50 36.99 -0.72 -0.84
N GLU A 51 37.28 -0.55 0.46
CA GLU A 51 36.80 -1.46 1.50
C GLU A 51 35.27 -1.50 1.58
N GLU A 52 34.63 -0.33 1.54
CA GLU A 52 33.18 -0.19 1.57
C GLU A 52 32.53 -0.82 0.33
N ARG A 53 33.14 -0.66 -0.84
CA ARG A 53 32.70 -1.35 -2.08
C ARG A 53 32.83 -2.85 -1.96
N ARG A 54 33.93 -3.35 -1.39
CA ARG A 54 34.15 -4.78 -1.16
C ARG A 54 33.09 -5.35 -0.21
N LEU A 55 32.82 -4.68 0.90
CA LEU A 55 31.80 -5.10 1.86
C LEU A 55 30.40 -5.10 1.25
N ASN A 56 30.06 -4.05 0.48
CA ASN A 56 28.77 -3.99 -0.21
C ASN A 56 28.62 -5.12 -1.26
N MET A 57 29.69 -5.47 -1.96
CA MET A 57 29.68 -6.59 -2.90
C MET A 57 29.48 -7.93 -2.19
N GLU A 58 30.13 -8.13 -1.05
CA GLU A 58 29.96 -9.34 -0.24
C GLU A 58 28.55 -9.45 0.34
N LEU A 59 28.01 -8.35 0.86
CA LEU A 59 26.65 -8.31 1.39
C LEU A 59 25.62 -8.57 0.29
N LYS A 60 25.82 -8.00 -0.90
CA LYS A 60 24.98 -8.26 -2.06
C LYS A 60 25.02 -9.73 -2.46
N LYS A 61 26.20 -10.35 -2.51
CA LYS A 61 26.32 -11.79 -2.80
C LYS A 61 25.59 -12.65 -1.77
N LYS A 62 25.77 -12.36 -0.48
CA LYS A 62 25.01 -13.05 0.59
C LYS A 62 23.51 -12.87 0.44
N TRP A 63 23.05 -11.69 0.04
CA TRP A 63 21.64 -11.42 -0.23
C TRP A 63 21.11 -12.23 -1.40
N ASP A 64 21.86 -12.31 -2.50
CA ASP A 64 21.49 -13.09 -3.67
C ASP A 64 21.43 -14.59 -3.32
N ASP A 65 22.44 -15.12 -2.63
CA ASP A 65 22.51 -16.51 -2.17
C ASP A 65 21.35 -16.86 -1.19
N PHE A 66 21.03 -15.97 -0.24
CA PHE A 66 19.95 -16.20 0.73
C PHE A 66 18.55 -15.99 0.15
N GLY A 67 18.40 -15.01 -0.73
CA GLY A 67 17.12 -14.54 -1.25
C GLY A 67 16.57 -15.41 -2.36
N GLU A 68 17.41 -15.88 -3.28
CA GLU A 68 16.93 -16.60 -4.45
C GLU A 68 16.57 -18.06 -4.12
N GLU A 69 17.41 -18.79 -3.39
CA GLU A 69 17.21 -20.23 -3.23
C GLU A 69 16.06 -20.60 -2.29
N ARG A 70 15.98 -19.96 -1.11
CA ARG A 70 14.92 -20.24 -0.13
C ARG A 70 13.56 -19.69 -0.56
N ALA A 71 13.51 -18.44 -1.04
CA ALA A 71 12.24 -17.85 -1.45
C ALA A 71 11.71 -18.56 -2.70
N LEU A 72 12.55 -18.88 -3.69
CA LEU A 72 12.11 -19.59 -4.89
C LEU A 72 11.67 -21.02 -4.58
N LYS A 73 12.36 -21.72 -3.66
CA LYS A 73 11.95 -23.05 -3.22
C LYS A 73 10.59 -23.02 -2.54
N ASN A 74 10.39 -22.12 -1.57
CA ASN A 74 9.12 -21.97 -0.87
C ASN A 74 7.99 -21.56 -1.83
N VAL A 75 8.23 -20.59 -2.72
CA VAL A 75 7.23 -20.16 -3.71
C VAL A 75 6.87 -21.30 -4.67
N LYS A 76 7.86 -22.08 -5.12
CA LYS A 76 7.60 -23.27 -5.97
C LYS A 76 6.79 -24.32 -5.22
N GLU A 77 7.07 -24.55 -3.94
CA GLU A 77 6.39 -25.53 -3.11
C GLU A 77 4.94 -25.13 -2.82
N LEU A 78 4.72 -23.90 -2.34
CA LEU A 78 3.37 -23.35 -2.15
C LEU A 78 2.57 -23.34 -3.46
N LYS A 79 3.21 -23.06 -4.59
CA LYS A 79 2.53 -23.09 -5.89
C LYS A 79 2.08 -24.49 -6.31
N ARG A 80 2.84 -25.54 -5.96
CA ARG A 80 2.40 -26.93 -6.18
C ARG A 80 1.23 -27.29 -5.27
N GLU A 81 1.30 -26.90 -4.00
CA GLU A 81 0.24 -27.16 -3.03
C GLU A 81 -1.06 -26.46 -3.42
N VAL A 82 -1.00 -25.18 -3.79
CA VAL A 82 -2.16 -24.44 -4.30
C VAL A 82 -2.75 -25.13 -5.52
N LYS A 83 -1.92 -25.63 -6.44
CA LYS A 83 -2.42 -26.36 -7.61
C LYS A 83 -3.15 -27.64 -7.20
N LEU A 84 -2.57 -28.46 -6.33
CA LEU A 84 -3.20 -29.70 -5.85
C LEU A 84 -4.53 -29.43 -5.16
N LEU A 85 -4.58 -28.43 -4.27
CA LEU A 85 -5.81 -28.05 -3.58
C LEU A 85 -6.86 -27.47 -4.54
N THR A 86 -6.44 -26.75 -5.57
CA THR A 86 -7.36 -26.23 -6.60
C THR A 86 -7.96 -27.38 -7.43
N ASP A 87 -7.12 -28.31 -7.87
CA ASP A 87 -7.55 -29.50 -8.61
C ASP A 87 -8.53 -30.35 -7.75
N GLU A 88 -8.26 -30.49 -6.45
CA GLU A 88 -9.16 -31.18 -5.51
C GLU A 88 -10.50 -30.45 -5.32
N ILE A 89 -10.47 -29.12 -5.18
CA ILE A 89 -11.68 -28.29 -5.11
C ILE A 89 -12.50 -28.45 -6.38
N ASP A 90 -11.87 -28.49 -7.56
CA ASP A 90 -12.58 -28.62 -8.84
C ASP A 90 -13.26 -29.99 -8.95
N VAL A 91 -12.57 -31.08 -8.59
CA VAL A 91 -13.17 -32.43 -8.55
C VAL A 91 -14.33 -32.50 -7.56
N LEU A 92 -14.15 -31.96 -6.35
CA LEU A 92 -15.22 -31.94 -5.35
C LEU A 92 -16.40 -31.08 -5.79
N ASN A 93 -16.15 -29.97 -6.49
CA ASN A 93 -17.21 -29.13 -7.06
C ASN A 93 -17.96 -29.86 -8.18
N GLU A 94 -17.28 -30.59 -9.07
CA GLU A 94 -17.93 -31.41 -10.09
C GLU A 94 -18.80 -32.50 -9.45
N GLU A 95 -18.29 -33.22 -8.45
CA GLU A 95 -19.07 -34.20 -7.69
C GLU A 95 -20.28 -33.57 -6.98
N LEU A 96 -20.12 -32.37 -6.41
CA LEU A 96 -21.21 -31.63 -5.77
C LEU A 96 -22.24 -31.17 -6.80
N ILE A 97 -21.81 -30.72 -7.98
CA ILE A 97 -22.71 -30.34 -9.09
C ILE A 97 -23.51 -31.57 -9.55
N GLU A 98 -22.89 -32.73 -9.73
CA GLU A 98 -23.62 -33.96 -10.09
C GLU A 98 -24.64 -34.37 -9.00
N LYS A 99 -24.24 -34.31 -7.72
CA LYS A 99 -25.14 -34.60 -6.58
C LYS A 99 -26.25 -33.56 -6.42
N THR A 100 -26.03 -32.32 -6.86
CA THR A 100 -27.02 -31.23 -6.80
C THR A 100 -27.79 -31.03 -8.10
N ALA A 101 -27.46 -31.72 -9.20
CA ALA A 101 -28.16 -31.60 -10.49
C ALA A 101 -29.67 -31.94 -10.43
N ASN A 102 -30.12 -32.61 -9.38
CA ASN A 102 -31.54 -32.87 -9.09
C ASN A 102 -32.19 -31.91 -8.07
N LYS A 103 -31.51 -30.85 -7.65
CA LYS A 103 -32.09 -29.71 -6.93
C LYS A 103 -31.72 -28.44 -7.67
N PRO A 104 -32.68 -27.60 -8.10
CA PRO A 104 -32.32 -26.30 -8.64
C PRO A 104 -31.43 -25.58 -7.62
N ILE A 105 -30.34 -24.95 -8.10
CA ILE A 105 -29.46 -24.01 -7.37
C ILE A 105 -30.24 -22.78 -6.83
N PHE A 106 -31.56 -22.81 -6.92
CA PHE A 106 -32.50 -21.95 -6.24
C PHE A 106 -33.04 -22.63 -4.97
N CYS A 107 -32.17 -22.90 -3.99
CA CYS A 107 -32.62 -23.11 -2.60
C CYS A 107 -31.95 -22.12 -1.67
N TYR A 108 -32.26 -20.83 -1.86
CA TYR A 108 -32.08 -19.81 -0.83
C TYR A 108 -33.25 -19.77 0.16
N LYS A 109 -34.33 -20.54 -0.05
CA LYS A 109 -35.55 -20.47 0.78
C LYS A 109 -35.46 -21.24 2.10
N GLU A 110 -34.61 -22.25 2.24
CA GLU A 110 -34.55 -23.09 3.46
C GLU A 110 -33.53 -22.62 4.52
N CYS A 111 -32.99 -21.40 4.39
CA CYS A 111 -32.26 -20.73 5.49
C CYS A 111 -32.81 -19.33 5.78
N ILE A 112 -34.02 -19.02 5.31
CA ILE A 112 -34.73 -17.78 5.64
C ILE A 112 -35.43 -18.02 6.97
N GLU A 113 -34.77 -17.69 8.08
CA GLU A 113 -35.53 -17.09 9.17
C GLU A 113 -36.07 -15.77 8.63
N ASP A 114 -37.41 -15.70 8.50
CA ASP A 114 -38.25 -14.59 8.01
C ASP A 114 -37.53 -13.24 7.87
N VAL A 115 -36.86 -13.01 6.72
CA VAL A 115 -36.37 -11.67 6.37
C VAL A 115 -37.56 -10.94 5.77
N ASP A 116 -38.13 -10.01 6.55
CA ASP A 116 -39.27 -9.17 6.19
C ASP A 116 -39.18 -8.68 4.73
N ASP A 117 -40.20 -8.97 3.92
CA ASP A 117 -40.32 -8.61 2.49
C ASP A 117 -40.19 -7.09 2.24
N ASN A 118 -40.13 -6.28 3.30
CA ASN A 118 -40.00 -4.83 3.27
C ASN A 118 -38.55 -4.30 3.25
N LEU A 119 -37.52 -5.15 3.27
CA LEU A 119 -36.12 -4.71 3.24
C LEU A 119 -35.68 -4.36 1.80
N SER A 120 -35.71 -3.06 1.46
CA SER A 120 -35.24 -2.54 0.17
C SER A 120 -34.00 -1.64 0.33
N LEU A 121 -33.02 -1.85 -0.55
CA LEU A 121 -31.84 -1.01 -0.77
C LEU A 121 -31.96 -0.21 -2.07
N GLU A 122 -33.19 0.05 -2.53
CA GLU A 122 -33.42 0.82 -3.75
C GLU A 122 -32.71 2.18 -3.71
N GLY A 123 -32.02 2.50 -4.80
CA GLY A 123 -31.23 3.72 -4.95
C GLY A 123 -29.93 3.75 -4.12
N LYS A 124 -29.59 2.69 -3.37
CA LYS A 124 -28.34 2.62 -2.61
C LYS A 124 -27.21 2.01 -3.44
N ASN A 125 -26.07 2.69 -3.41
CA ASN A 125 -24.84 2.27 -4.06
C ASN A 125 -23.99 1.44 -3.09
N ILE A 126 -23.86 0.14 -3.36
CA ILE A 126 -23.12 -0.81 -2.53
C ILE A 126 -21.77 -1.09 -3.19
N ALA A 127 -20.67 -0.79 -2.49
CA ALA A 127 -19.32 -1.08 -2.99
C ALA A 127 -18.67 -2.25 -2.24
N LEU A 128 -18.01 -3.15 -2.96
CA LEU A 128 -17.19 -4.24 -2.41
C LEU A 128 -15.72 -4.10 -2.83
N ILE A 129 -14.81 -4.10 -1.87
CA ILE A 129 -13.36 -4.20 -2.11
C ILE A 129 -12.89 -5.62 -1.79
N GLY A 130 -12.22 -6.25 -2.75
CA GLY A 130 -11.77 -7.63 -2.70
C GLY A 130 -12.90 -8.61 -3.04
N GLY A 131 -12.90 -9.76 -2.39
CA GLY A 131 -13.84 -10.85 -2.70
C GLY A 131 -13.27 -11.85 -3.71
N VAL A 132 -13.89 -13.02 -3.79
CA VAL A 132 -13.48 -14.07 -4.73
C VAL A 132 -13.98 -13.70 -6.12
N GLU A 133 -13.10 -13.74 -7.12
CA GLU A 133 -13.42 -13.29 -8.48
C GLU A 133 -14.57 -14.10 -9.11
N SER A 134 -14.59 -15.42 -8.90
CA SER A 134 -15.68 -16.29 -9.34
C SER A 134 -17.03 -15.98 -8.65
N LEU A 135 -17.02 -15.32 -7.49
CA LEU A 135 -18.22 -14.95 -6.75
C LEU A 135 -18.78 -13.56 -7.12
N ILE A 136 -18.08 -12.77 -7.93
CA ILE A 136 -18.52 -11.43 -8.34
C ILE A 136 -19.94 -11.39 -8.93
N PRO A 137 -20.32 -12.30 -9.86
CA PRO A 137 -21.69 -12.34 -10.38
C PRO A 137 -22.73 -12.56 -9.28
N PHE A 138 -22.42 -13.37 -8.27
CA PHE A 138 -23.33 -13.71 -7.19
C PHE A 138 -23.46 -12.60 -6.15
N TYR A 139 -22.38 -11.87 -5.83
CA TYR A 139 -22.50 -10.66 -5.00
C TYR A 139 -23.39 -9.62 -5.69
N ARG A 140 -23.19 -9.43 -7.01
CA ARG A 140 -23.99 -8.50 -7.81
C ARG A 140 -25.46 -8.89 -7.79
N GLU A 141 -25.77 -10.17 -8.00
CA GLU A 141 -27.15 -10.66 -7.98
C GLU A 141 -27.78 -10.53 -6.58
N THR A 142 -26.99 -10.81 -5.53
CA THR A 142 -27.43 -10.60 -4.15
C THR A 142 -27.77 -9.14 -3.88
N VAL A 143 -26.96 -8.16 -4.32
CA VAL A 143 -27.28 -6.73 -4.14
C VAL A 143 -28.51 -6.33 -4.96
N LYS A 144 -28.61 -6.82 -6.20
CA LYS A 144 -29.78 -6.58 -7.06
C LYS A 144 -31.07 -7.14 -6.49
N SER A 145 -31.04 -8.28 -5.76
CA SER A 145 -32.22 -8.83 -5.11
C SER A 145 -32.79 -7.92 -4.01
N PHE A 146 -31.99 -6.98 -3.50
CA PHE A 146 -32.43 -5.90 -2.60
C PHE A 146 -32.62 -4.57 -3.35
N TYR A 147 -32.70 -4.56 -4.68
CA TYR A 147 -32.84 -3.35 -5.52
C TYR A 147 -31.67 -2.34 -5.44
N GLY A 148 -30.50 -2.77 -4.92
CA GLY A 148 -29.31 -1.93 -4.83
C GLY A 148 -28.46 -1.92 -6.11
N VAL A 149 -27.54 -0.95 -6.20
CA VAL A 149 -26.56 -0.83 -7.28
C VAL A 149 -25.19 -1.33 -6.80
N PHE A 150 -24.59 -2.28 -7.51
CA PHE A 150 -23.34 -2.92 -7.08
C PHE A 150 -22.10 -2.41 -7.84
N TYR A 151 -21.09 -1.98 -7.06
CA TYR A 151 -19.74 -1.64 -7.52
C TYR A 151 -18.70 -2.56 -6.88
N HIS A 152 -17.64 -2.86 -7.61
CA HIS A 152 -16.58 -3.77 -7.17
C HIS A 152 -15.20 -3.24 -7.51
N HIS A 153 -14.23 -3.51 -6.65
CA HIS A 153 -12.82 -3.23 -6.88
C HIS A 153 -11.95 -4.35 -6.30
N PHE A 154 -10.96 -4.83 -7.05
CA PHE A 154 -10.15 -6.00 -6.69
C PHE A 154 -9.21 -5.81 -5.51
N GLY A 155 -9.01 -4.58 -5.02
CA GLY A 155 -8.23 -4.31 -3.81
C GLY A 155 -6.71 -4.40 -3.96
N ARG A 156 -6.20 -4.48 -5.19
CA ARG A 156 -4.76 -4.40 -5.52
C ARG A 156 -4.23 -2.96 -5.33
N CYS A 157 -4.01 -2.58 -4.08
CA CYS A 157 -3.74 -1.20 -3.66
C CYS A 157 -2.37 -0.60 -4.00
N SER A 158 -1.43 -1.34 -4.58
CA SER A 158 -0.07 -0.82 -4.82
C SER A 158 -0.03 0.35 -5.81
N VAL A 159 -1.10 0.57 -6.61
CA VAL A 159 -1.12 1.60 -7.67
C VAL A 159 -2.34 2.55 -7.59
N TYR A 160 -3.46 2.19 -6.96
CA TYR A 160 -4.76 2.85 -7.20
C TYR A 160 -5.45 3.46 -5.97
N LYS A 161 -4.79 4.39 -5.28
CA LYS A 161 -5.39 5.18 -4.18
C LYS A 161 -6.62 5.99 -4.61
N LYS A 162 -6.54 6.62 -5.79
CA LYS A 162 -7.64 7.45 -6.35
C LYS A 162 -8.89 6.63 -6.65
N GLU A 163 -8.76 5.41 -7.15
CA GLU A 163 -9.91 4.56 -7.51
C GLU A 163 -10.74 4.18 -6.28
N ILE A 164 -10.09 3.90 -5.14
CA ILE A 164 -10.80 3.66 -3.87
C ILE A 164 -11.50 4.94 -3.41
N GLU A 165 -10.88 6.11 -3.55
CA GLU A 165 -11.51 7.38 -3.19
C GLU A 165 -12.74 7.69 -4.04
N GLU A 166 -12.67 7.43 -5.34
CA GLU A 166 -13.80 7.57 -6.27
C GLU A 166 -14.92 6.56 -5.96
N LEU A 167 -14.56 5.30 -5.72
CA LEU A 167 -15.50 4.25 -5.35
C LEU A 167 -16.26 4.61 -4.06
N VAL A 168 -15.54 5.01 -3.00
CA VAL A 168 -16.14 5.44 -1.74
C VAL A 168 -16.96 6.72 -1.92
N GLY A 169 -16.60 7.58 -2.87
CA GLY A 169 -17.37 8.79 -3.20
C GLY A 169 -18.75 8.47 -3.77
N LYS A 170 -18.85 7.44 -4.62
CA LYS A 170 -20.10 7.02 -5.26
C LYS A 170 -20.93 6.07 -4.39
N ALA A 171 -20.30 5.38 -3.44
CA ALA A 171 -20.97 4.41 -2.60
C ALA A 171 -21.71 5.04 -1.40
N ASP A 172 -22.82 4.41 -1.02
CA ASP A 172 -23.54 4.65 0.23
C ASP A 172 -23.01 3.79 1.36
N VAL A 173 -22.40 2.63 1.07
CA VAL A 173 -21.70 1.79 2.03
C VAL A 173 -20.55 1.03 1.36
N LEU A 174 -19.47 0.84 2.10
CA LEU A 174 -18.31 0.06 1.67
C LEU A 174 -18.21 -1.28 2.41
N PHE A 175 -18.21 -2.37 1.68
CA PHE A 175 -17.90 -3.72 2.15
C PHE A 175 -16.45 -4.07 1.81
N CYS A 176 -15.70 -4.63 2.75
CA CYS A 176 -14.30 -4.99 2.52
C CYS A 176 -13.94 -6.33 3.18
N SER A 177 -13.47 -7.28 2.37
CA SER A 177 -13.02 -8.58 2.85
C SER A 177 -11.57 -8.52 3.32
N VAL A 178 -11.29 -8.87 4.58
CA VAL A 178 -9.94 -8.72 5.16
C VAL A 178 -8.97 -9.82 4.70
N ASP A 179 -9.48 -11.00 4.37
CA ASP A 179 -8.74 -12.16 3.85
C ASP A 179 -8.21 -11.97 2.41
N MET A 180 -8.89 -11.15 1.61
CA MET A 180 -8.55 -10.94 0.19
C MET A 180 -7.81 -9.62 -0.08
N ASN A 181 -7.58 -8.81 0.95
CA ASN A 181 -7.00 -7.47 0.81
C ASN A 181 -5.75 -7.30 1.66
N SER A 182 -4.74 -6.62 1.11
CA SER A 182 -3.55 -6.23 1.91
C SER A 182 -3.93 -5.37 3.12
N HIS A 183 -3.17 -5.45 4.20
CA HIS A 183 -3.37 -4.62 5.40
C HIS A 183 -3.40 -3.12 5.07
N ASN A 184 -2.58 -2.67 4.13
CA ASN A 184 -2.55 -1.29 3.66
C ASN A 184 -3.83 -0.90 2.90
N ALA A 185 -4.41 -1.81 2.11
CA ALA A 185 -5.67 -1.59 1.41
C ALA A 185 -6.83 -1.37 2.41
N CYS A 186 -6.96 -2.27 3.38
CA CYS A 186 -7.99 -2.18 4.41
C CYS A 186 -7.85 -0.89 5.24
N ARG A 187 -6.62 -0.57 5.67
CA ARG A 187 -6.34 0.65 6.45
C ARG A 187 -6.66 1.92 5.66
N TYR A 188 -6.31 1.95 4.37
CA TYR A 188 -6.59 3.09 3.50
C TYR A 188 -8.09 3.25 3.22
N ALA A 189 -8.79 2.17 2.87
CA ALA A 189 -10.24 2.17 2.70
C ALA A 189 -10.96 2.70 3.95
N LYS A 190 -10.56 2.23 5.14
CA LYS A 190 -11.08 2.72 6.43
C LYS A 190 -10.84 4.23 6.59
N LYS A 191 -9.63 4.71 6.28
CA LYS A 191 -9.28 6.14 6.37
C LYS A 191 -10.17 6.99 5.45
N VAL A 192 -10.36 6.56 4.20
CA VAL A 192 -11.18 7.28 3.22
C VAL A 192 -12.64 7.30 3.64
N CYS A 193 -13.21 6.17 4.06
CA CYS A 193 -14.59 6.09 4.56
C CYS A 193 -14.81 7.02 5.77
N LYS A 194 -13.90 7.00 6.76
CA LYS A 194 -13.95 7.94 7.90
C LYS A 194 -13.91 9.40 7.43
N SER A 195 -12.99 9.75 6.54
CA SER A 195 -12.86 11.14 6.04
C SER A 195 -14.10 11.64 5.27
N LYS A 196 -14.85 10.74 4.64
CA LYS A 196 -16.06 11.07 3.87
C LYS A 196 -17.35 10.80 4.63
N ASN A 197 -17.27 10.43 5.90
CA ASN A 197 -18.39 10.00 6.75
C ASN A 197 -19.30 8.96 6.07
N LYS A 198 -18.67 7.97 5.42
CA LYS A 198 -19.38 6.88 4.72
C LYS A 198 -19.35 5.62 5.58
N PRO A 199 -20.48 4.93 5.78
CA PRO A 199 -20.50 3.69 6.52
C PRO A 199 -19.68 2.62 5.80
N TYR A 200 -19.06 1.75 6.58
CA TYR A 200 -18.23 0.67 6.06
C TYR A 200 -18.41 -0.60 6.88
N CYS A 201 -18.03 -1.74 6.33
CA CYS A 201 -18.12 -3.04 6.98
C CYS A 201 -16.93 -3.90 6.55
N PHE A 202 -16.07 -4.23 7.51
CA PHE A 202 -14.97 -5.18 7.32
C PHE A 202 -15.38 -6.55 7.82
N PHE A 203 -15.17 -7.58 7.00
CA PHE A 203 -15.49 -8.95 7.38
C PHE A 203 -14.34 -9.90 7.02
N LYS A 204 -14.21 -10.98 7.79
CA LYS A 204 -13.04 -11.86 7.75
C LYS A 204 -13.03 -12.86 6.59
N SER A 205 -14.18 -13.17 6.02
CA SER A 205 -14.33 -14.20 4.99
C SER A 205 -15.02 -13.64 3.76
N SER A 206 -14.37 -13.78 2.62
CA SER A 206 -14.90 -13.43 1.30
C SER A 206 -16.08 -14.30 0.86
N GLY A 207 -16.59 -15.23 1.67
CA GLY A 207 -17.76 -16.04 1.30
C GLY A 207 -19.03 -15.22 1.04
N LEU A 208 -19.84 -15.67 0.08
CA LEU A 208 -21.12 -15.05 -0.30
C LEU A 208 -22.11 -14.96 0.87
N THR A 209 -22.17 -16.00 1.71
CA THR A 209 -23.02 -16.04 2.91
C THR A 209 -22.68 -14.94 3.91
N THR A 210 -21.38 -14.68 4.13
CA THR A 210 -20.91 -13.61 5.02
C THR A 210 -21.30 -12.24 4.46
N PHE A 211 -21.08 -12.03 3.16
CA PHE A 211 -21.48 -10.81 2.48
C PHE A 211 -23.00 -10.57 2.57
N ARG A 212 -23.83 -11.58 2.26
CA ARG A 212 -25.29 -11.48 2.32
C ARG A 212 -25.78 -11.11 3.72
N LYS A 213 -25.26 -11.74 4.77
CA LYS A 213 -25.60 -11.38 6.16
C LYS A 213 -25.29 -9.91 6.46
N LYS A 214 -24.12 -9.43 6.03
CA LYS A 214 -23.72 -8.04 6.23
C LYS A 214 -24.50 -7.04 5.39
N LEU A 215 -24.96 -7.45 4.22
CA LEU A 215 -25.88 -6.66 3.40
C LEU A 215 -27.25 -6.53 4.07
N ILE A 216 -27.78 -7.62 4.65
CA ILE A 216 -29.04 -7.61 5.41
C ILE A 216 -28.91 -6.72 6.66
N ASP A 217 -27.82 -6.83 7.42
CA ASP A 217 -27.55 -5.93 8.55
C ASP A 217 -27.60 -4.45 8.12
N PHE A 218 -27.06 -4.13 6.93
CA PHE A 218 -27.11 -2.78 6.35
C PHE A 218 -28.51 -2.36 5.90
N ALA A 219 -29.26 -3.25 5.26
CA ALA A 219 -30.65 -2.97 4.88
C ALA A 219 -31.52 -2.67 6.10
N ILE A 220 -31.36 -3.43 7.19
CA ILE A 220 -32.08 -3.20 8.45
C ILE A 220 -31.71 -1.84 9.05
N TYR A 221 -30.43 -1.45 9.03
CA TYR A 221 -29.99 -0.14 9.52
C TYR A 221 -30.55 1.04 8.72
N GLN A 222 -30.75 0.87 7.41
CA GLN A 222 -31.34 1.93 6.58
C GLN A 222 -32.84 2.13 6.86
N ASP A 223 -33.55 1.11 7.36
CA ASP A 223 -34.93 1.26 7.81
C ASP A 223 -34.99 2.15 9.06
N SER A 224 -35.73 3.25 8.95
CA SER A 224 -35.81 4.32 9.96
C SER A 224 -36.40 3.85 11.30
N ARG A 225 -37.09 2.70 11.33
CA ARG A 225 -37.67 2.10 12.54
C ARG A 225 -36.65 1.34 13.40
N SER A 226 -35.47 1.01 12.86
CA SER A 226 -34.52 0.07 13.47
C SER A 226 -33.14 0.66 13.77
N LYS A 227 -32.95 1.97 13.56
CA LYS A 227 -31.64 2.66 13.66
C LYS A 227 -30.95 2.49 15.03
N GLU A 228 -31.64 2.74 16.14
CA GLU A 228 -31.08 2.60 17.50
C GLU A 228 -30.68 1.16 17.88
N ARG A 229 -31.22 0.14 17.19
CA ARG A 229 -31.02 -1.27 17.54
C ARG A 229 -29.83 -1.92 16.82
N TYR A 230 -29.35 -1.31 15.74
CA TYR A 230 -28.36 -1.92 14.82
C TYR A 230 -27.10 -1.06 14.57
N GLU A 231 -26.96 0.09 15.23
CA GLU A 231 -25.77 0.96 15.16
C GLU A 231 -24.46 0.20 15.47
N ASP A 232 -24.47 -0.76 16.39
CA ASP A 232 -23.30 -1.58 16.75
C ASP A 232 -22.94 -2.69 15.72
N ARG A 233 -23.85 -3.03 14.79
CA ARG A 233 -23.68 -4.19 13.88
C ARG A 233 -23.04 -3.84 12.55
N ILE A 234 -23.04 -2.56 12.18
CA ILE A 234 -22.30 -2.03 11.04
C ILE A 234 -20.99 -1.47 11.57
N CYS A 235 -19.90 -2.18 11.29
CA CYS A 235 -18.58 -1.83 11.79
C CYS A 235 -18.11 -0.45 11.30
N GLY A 236 -18.38 0.59 12.09
CA GLY A 236 -17.69 1.87 12.01
C GLY A 236 -18.54 3.10 11.71
N ILE A 237 -19.80 3.14 12.15
CA ILE A 237 -20.57 4.40 12.23
C ILE A 237 -20.33 5.13 13.58
N ALA A 238 -19.88 4.43 14.62
CA ALA A 238 -19.55 5.03 15.90
C ALA A 238 -18.06 5.41 15.97
N ASP A 239 -17.80 6.72 15.95
CA ASP A 239 -16.77 7.46 16.70
C ASP A 239 -16.88 8.93 16.22
N LEU A 240 -17.80 9.69 16.84
CA LEU A 240 -17.71 11.15 16.92
C LEU A 240 -16.60 11.52 17.91
#